data_AF-A0A6M0S9W9-F1
#
_entry.id   AF-A0A6M0S9W9-F1
#
_cell.length_a   1.000
_cell.length_b   1.000
_cell.length_c   1.000
_cell.angle_alpha   90.00
_cell.angle_beta   90.00
_cell.angle_gamma   90.00
#
_symmetry.space_group_name_H-M   'P 1'
#
loop_
_entity.id
_entity.type
_entity.pdbx_description
1 polymer ?
#
loop_
_entity_poly.entity_id
_entity_poly.type
_entity_poly.pdbx_seq_one_letter_code
_entity_poly.pdbx_strand_id
1 'polypeptide(L)' 'MVYDPKTNRSYFGAVDKKYCDKMAKDRKWEQPELPEPKFIPLAGGNVRCVFVGECEFPPGPIDLSQGDVFKND' A
#
# COMPACT_ATOMS: atom_id res chain seq x y z
N MET A 1 -3.10 -2.73 -6.09
CA MET A 1 -3.62 -1.55 -5.36
C MET A 1 -5.02 -1.89 -4.90
N VAL A 2 -5.35 -1.61 -3.65
CA VAL A 2 -6.72 -1.76 -3.14
C VAL A 2 -7.14 -0.43 -2.55
N TYR A 3 -8.16 0.21 -3.11
CA TYR A 3 -8.81 1.39 -2.52
C TYR A 3 -10.02 0.93 -1.72
N ASP A 4 -10.09 1.33 -0.46
CA ASP A 4 -11.22 1.10 0.43
C ASP A 4 -12.05 2.40 0.55
N PRO A 5 -13.23 2.46 -0.08
CA PRO A 5 -14.07 3.66 -0.05
C PRO A 5 -14.75 3.89 1.30
N LYS A 6 -14.76 2.90 2.21
CA LYS A 6 -15.36 3.06 3.55
C LYS A 6 -14.46 3.87 4.48
N THR A 7 -13.15 3.68 4.34
CA THR A 7 -12.13 4.34 5.13
C THR A 7 -11.41 5.47 4.36
N ASN A 8 -11.70 5.61 3.05
CA ASN A 8 -11.03 6.52 2.13
C ASN A 8 -9.52 6.29 2.12
N ARG A 9 -9.09 5.04 1.91
CA ARG A 9 -7.68 4.64 2.00
C ARG A 9 -7.24 3.78 0.83
N SER A 10 -6.02 3.98 0.39
CA SER A 10 -5.35 3.17 -0.62
C SER A 10 -4.23 2.33 0.00
N TYR A 11 -4.22 1.04 -0.33
CA TYR A 11 -3.24 0.07 0.12
C TYR A 11 -2.35 -0.39 -1.04
N PHE A 12 -1.03 -0.42 -0.81
CA PHE A 12 -0.05 -0.81 -1.82
C PHE A 12 1.09 -1.64 -1.20
N GLY A 13 1.49 -2.73 -1.85
CA GLY A 13 2.60 -3.57 -1.40
C GLY A 13 3.95 -2.94 -1.76
N ALA A 14 4.88 -2.90 -0.81
CA ALA A 14 6.24 -2.42 -1.02
C ALA A 14 7.26 -3.38 -0.39
N VAL A 15 8.48 -3.35 -0.90
CA VAL A 15 9.59 -4.18 -0.41
C VAL A 15 10.02 -3.80 1.00
N ASP A 16 9.89 -2.53 1.39
CA ASP A 16 10.22 -2.05 2.72
C ASP A 16 9.54 -0.71 3.04
N LYS A 17 9.55 -0.31 4.33
CA LYS A 17 8.89 0.91 4.81
C LYS A 17 9.42 2.20 4.17
N LYS A 18 10.69 2.26 3.77
CA LYS A 18 11.27 3.46 3.17
C LYS A 18 10.63 3.76 1.81
N TYR A 19 10.17 2.73 1.09
CA TYR A 19 9.40 2.93 -0.14
C TYR A 19 8.05 3.59 0.13
N CYS A 20 7.37 3.23 1.22
CA CYS A 20 6.11 3.89 1.61
C CYS A 20 6.34 5.37 1.89
N ASP A 21 7.34 5.69 2.72
CA ASP A 21 7.66 7.07 3.09
C ASP A 21 8.11 7.90 1.88
N LYS A 22 8.92 7.30 1.00
CA LYS A 22 9.36 7.93 -0.24
C LYS A 22 8.18 8.21 -1.17
N MET A 23 7.27 7.25 -1.37
CA MET A 23 6.09 7.46 -2.21
C MET A 23 5.16 8.52 -1.64
N ALA A 24 4.93 8.51 -0.32
CA ALA A 24 4.15 9.55 0.36
C ALA A 24 4.74 10.93 0.08
N LYS A 25 6.06 11.07 0.21
CA LYS A 25 6.76 12.33 -0.03
C LYS A 25 6.73 12.76 -1.50
N ASP A 26 7.06 11.85 -2.41
CA ASP A 26 7.17 12.12 -3.85
C ASP A 26 5.80 12.47 -4.47
N ARG A 27 4.74 11.81 -3.99
CA ARG A 27 3.36 12.02 -4.46
C ARG A 27 2.54 12.98 -3.60
N LYS A 28 3.10 13.45 -2.48
CA LYS A 28 2.40 14.26 -1.47
C LYS A 28 1.14 13.56 -0.94
N TRP A 29 1.20 12.25 -0.75
CA TRP A 29 0.13 11.46 -0.17
C TRP A 29 0.22 11.45 1.36
N GLU A 30 -0.93 11.57 2.00
CA GLU A 30 -1.05 11.48 3.45
C GLU A 30 -1.03 10.01 3.90
N GLN A 31 -0.33 9.71 5.00
CA GLN A 31 -0.30 8.37 5.57
C GLN A 31 -0.92 8.40 6.98
N PRO A 32 -1.78 7.43 7.33
CA PRO A 32 -2.43 7.41 8.63
C PRO A 32 -1.43 7.15 9.77
N GLU A 33 -1.72 7.70 10.95
CA GLU A 33 -1.01 7.41 12.19
C GLU A 33 -1.86 6.51 13.11
N LEU A 34 -1.26 6.02 14.21
CA LEU A 34 -1.91 5.09 15.14
C LEU A 34 -3.36 5.52 15.50
N PRO A 35 -4.32 4.57 15.57
CA PRO A 35 -4.14 3.12 15.72
C PRO A 35 -3.81 2.37 14.43
N GLU A 36 -3.96 3.00 13.26
CA GLU A 36 -3.64 2.37 11.98
C GLU A 36 -2.27 2.85 11.48
N PRO A 37 -1.25 1.98 11.45
CA PRO A 37 0.10 2.40 11.11
C PRO A 37 0.21 2.80 9.63
N LYS A 38 1.18 3.68 9.31
CA LYS A 38 1.56 4.10 7.95
C LYS A 38 1.89 2.93 7.01
N PHE A 39 2.21 1.76 7.58
CA PHE A 39 2.45 0.52 6.88
C PHE A 39 2.09 -0.70 7.75
N ILE A 40 1.71 -1.80 7.10
CA ILE A 40 1.43 -3.08 7.74
C ILE A 40 2.55 -4.05 7.36
N PRO A 41 3.30 -4.64 8.30
CA PRO A 41 4.34 -5.62 7.97
C PRO A 41 3.71 -6.88 7.34
N LEU A 42 4.30 -7.36 6.25
CA LEU A 42 3.92 -8.59 5.57
C LEU A 42 5.00 -9.67 5.76
N ALA A 43 4.63 -10.94 5.56
CA ALA A 43 5.60 -12.04 5.59
C ALA A 43 6.68 -11.86 4.51
N GLY A 44 7.92 -12.25 4.82
CA GLY A 44 9.05 -12.16 3.88
C GLY A 44 9.72 -10.78 3.82
N GLY A 45 9.53 -9.91 4.81
CA GLY A 45 10.20 -8.62 4.90
C GLY A 45 9.53 -7.49 4.11
N ASN A 46 8.49 -7.82 3.34
CA ASN A 46 7.65 -6.86 2.65
C ASN A 46 6.77 -6.06 3.63
N VAL A 47 6.24 -4.94 3.16
CA VAL A 47 5.27 -4.13 3.89
C VAL A 47 4.11 -3.77 2.97
N ARG A 48 2.96 -3.45 3.54
CA ARG A 48 1.83 -2.85 2.84
C ARG A 48 1.72 -1.40 3.27
N CYS A 49 2.06 -0.48 2.40
CA CYS A 49 1.88 0.95 2.58
C CYS A 49 0.39 1.29 2.67
N VAL A 50 0.06 2.22 3.54
CA VAL A 50 -1.29 2.77 3.69
C VAL A 50 -1.24 4.26 3.39
N PHE A 51 -2.15 4.72 2.54
CA PHE A 51 -2.30 6.13 2.18
C PHE A 51 -3.76 6.56 2.30
N VAL A 52 -3.99 7.81 2.65
CA VAL A 52 -5.32 8.42 2.73
C VAL A 52 -5.70 9.01 1.37
N GLY A 53 -6.94 8.77 0.96
CA GLY A 53 -7.47 9.17 -0.33
C GLY A 53 -7.25 8.14 -1.44
N GLU A 54 -7.83 8.42 -2.59
CA GLU A 54 -7.69 7.63 -3.81
C GLU A 54 -6.30 7.87 -4.43
N CYS A 55 -5.30 7.15 -3.94
CA CYS A 55 -3.93 7.24 -4.46
C CYS A 55 -3.76 6.37 -5.70
N GLU A 56 -3.56 6.99 -6.86
CA GLU A 56 -3.27 6.28 -8.12
C GLU A 56 -1.79 5.90 -8.21
N PHE A 57 -1.50 4.60 -8.11
CA PHE A 57 -0.16 4.08 -8.31
C PHE A 57 0.07 3.85 -9.81
N PRO A 58 1.14 4.43 -10.41
CA PRO A 58 1.43 4.19 -11.81
C PRO A 58 1.70 2.69 -12.03
N PRO A 59 1.37 2.13 -13.20
CA PRO A 59 1.84 0.80 -13.59
C PRO A 59 3.36 0.87 -13.75
N GLY A 60 4.09 0.48 -12.70
CA GLY A 60 5.54 0.36 -12.69
C GLY A 60 5.96 -1.08 -12.36
N PRO A 61 7.23 -1.46 -12.65
CA PRO A 61 7.75 -2.79 -12.38
C PRO A 61 8.01 -3.00 -10.89
N ILE A 62 6.93 -3.08 -10.10
CA ILE A 62 6.90 -3.74 -8.80
C ILE A 62 5.65 -4.63 -8.84
N ASP A 63 5.69 -5.56 -9.78
CA ASP A 63 5.06 -6.86 -9.61
C ASP A 63 5.91 -7.61 -8.59
N LEU A 64 5.47 -7.57 -7.34
CA LEU A 64 5.76 -8.65 -6.41
C LEU A 64 4.41 -9.25 -6.09
N SER A 65 3.96 -10.12 -7.00
CA SER A 65 3.16 -11.29 -6.64
C SER A 65 2.10 -10.97 -5.58
N GLN A 66 1.12 -10.13 -5.90
CA GLN A 66 -0.20 -10.46 -5.39
C GLN A 66 -0.55 -11.72 -6.14
N GLY A 67 -0.27 -12.87 -5.51
CA GLY A 67 -0.82 -14.12 -5.97
C GLY A 67 -2.29 -13.85 -6.22
N ASP A 68 -2.65 -13.92 -7.50
CA ASP A 68 -3.95 -14.39 -7.93
C ASP A 68 -4.28 -15.61 -7.08
N VAL A 69 -4.94 -15.36 -5.96
CA VAL A 69 -5.86 -16.32 -5.39
C VAL A 69 -7.20 -15.60 -5.34
N PHE A 70 -7.70 -15.26 -6.53
CA PHE A 70 -9.10 -15.54 -6.78
C PHE A 70 -9.28 -17.05 -6.57
N LYS A 71 -9.59 -17.47 -5.34
CA LYS A 71 -10.37 -18.69 -5.14
C LYS A 71 -11.83 -18.25 -5.08
N ASN A 72 -12.42 -18.11 -6.27
CA ASN A 72 -13.78 -18.60 -6.43
C ASN A 72 -13.68 -20.12 -6.40
N ASP A 73 -13.99 -20.71 -5.24
CA ASP A 73 -14.81 -21.92 -5.09
C ASP A 73 -15.15 -22.11 -3.60
#